data_AF-A0A087DDJ2-F1
#
_entry.id   AF-A0A087DDJ2-F1
#
_cell.length_a   1.000
_cell.length_b   1.000
_cell.length_c   1.000
_cell.angle_alpha   90.00
_cell.angle_beta   90.00
_cell.angle_gamma   90.00
#
_symmetry.space_group_name_H-M   'P 1'
#
loop_
_entity.id
_entity.type
_entity.pdbx_description
1 polymer ?
#
loop_
_entity_poly.entity_id
_entity_poly.type
_entity_poly.pdbx_seq_one_letter_code
_entity_poly.pdbx_strand_id
1 'polypeptide(L)'
;MTFTVTEWAGDWISFERLIDSDDPYLERAWREADAAMRANRSAFSIMLPFFGFSIRRFWRWACRTRSRDNRVPIAGWHIEPLVFGDQDGFALSWLSTDATVIATFAYHLDHMLAKGLEGKPCYVFRADAAPADSPFRVLVSMDPMPERAALADGGLASHLHFQYASSEDKLLKGTGEQAKLRNRMWYPTMCSAEGDLLAQCNIVRALHKLPAWPSLPDLAS
;
A
#
# COMPACT_ATOMS: atom_id res chain seq x y z
N MET A 1 0.29 2.66 21.05
CA MET A 1 -0.37 3.06 19.80
C MET A 1 -1.71 2.37 19.82
N THR A 2 -2.79 3.12 19.65
CA THR A 2 -4.15 2.56 19.67
C THR A 2 -4.63 2.56 18.24
N PHE A 3 -5.07 1.41 17.74
CA PHE A 3 -5.68 1.32 16.43
C PHE A 3 -6.99 2.12 16.42
N THR A 4 -7.19 2.93 15.39
CA THR A 4 -8.42 3.70 15.15
C THR A 4 -8.83 3.56 13.71
N VAL A 5 -10.05 3.11 13.45
CA VAL A 5 -10.49 2.76 12.10
C VAL A 5 -10.76 3.97 11.20
N THR A 6 -10.95 5.17 11.77
CA THR A 6 -11.31 6.39 11.02
C THR A 6 -10.39 6.68 9.84
N GLU A 7 -9.07 6.60 10.03
CA GLU A 7 -8.09 6.87 8.96
C GLU A 7 -8.05 5.77 7.88
N TRP A 8 -8.63 4.60 8.17
CA TRP A 8 -8.69 3.45 7.27
C TRP A 8 -9.98 3.44 6.43
N ALA A 9 -11.04 4.08 6.91
CA ALA A 9 -12.37 4.00 6.32
C ALA A 9 -12.43 4.56 4.88
N GLY A 10 -13.35 4.00 4.10
CA GLY A 10 -13.63 4.42 2.73
C GLY A 10 -12.83 3.65 1.67
N ASP A 11 -12.74 4.27 0.50
CA ASP A 11 -12.19 3.64 -0.70
C ASP A 11 -10.68 3.84 -0.83
N TRP A 12 -10.01 2.80 -1.30
CA TRP A 12 -8.60 2.79 -1.62
C TRP A 12 -8.34 2.19 -2.99
N ILE A 13 -7.34 2.71 -3.69
CA ILE A 13 -6.85 2.20 -4.97
C ILE A 13 -5.46 1.59 -4.82
N SER A 14 -5.21 0.51 -5.54
CA SER A 14 -3.88 -0.10 -5.60
C SER A 14 -2.88 0.83 -6.27
N PHE A 15 -1.69 0.94 -5.70
CA PHE A 15 -0.59 1.68 -6.31
C PHE A 15 -0.15 1.09 -7.66
N GLU A 16 -0.47 -0.19 -7.94
CA GLU A 16 -0.30 -0.76 -9.29
C GLU A 16 -1.03 0.07 -10.35
N ARG A 17 -2.17 0.71 -10.02
CA ARG A 17 -2.87 1.62 -10.94
C ARG A 17 -2.01 2.82 -11.35
N LEU A 18 -1.25 3.39 -10.41
CA LEU A 18 -0.35 4.51 -10.69
C LEU A 18 0.90 4.05 -11.43
N ILE A 19 1.36 2.83 -11.14
CA ILE A 19 2.52 2.22 -11.80
C ILE A 19 2.19 1.83 -13.25
N ASP A 20 1.00 1.33 -13.54
CA ASP A 20 0.63 0.80 -14.87
C ASP A 20 -0.21 1.77 -15.70
N SER A 21 -0.45 2.99 -15.20
CA SER A 21 -1.12 4.05 -15.95
C SER A 21 -0.31 4.52 -17.15
N ASP A 22 -0.97 4.65 -18.29
CA ASP A 22 -0.46 5.33 -19.50
C ASP A 22 -0.84 6.82 -19.53
N ASP A 23 -1.40 7.36 -18.44
CA ASP A 23 -1.70 8.79 -18.34
C ASP A 23 -0.41 9.62 -18.49
N PRO A 24 -0.38 10.63 -19.39
CA PRO A 24 0.84 11.34 -19.72
C PRO A 24 1.45 12.13 -18.54
N TYR A 25 0.66 12.53 -17.54
CA TYR A 25 1.15 13.19 -16.34
C TYR A 25 1.82 12.19 -15.39
N LEU A 26 1.25 10.99 -15.24
CA LEU A 26 1.88 9.91 -14.47
C LEU A 26 3.15 9.40 -15.17
N GLU A 27 3.14 9.27 -16.49
CA GLU A 27 4.35 8.97 -17.27
C GLU A 27 5.47 10.00 -17.02
N ARG A 28 5.12 11.28 -17.04
CA ARG A 28 6.07 12.34 -16.71
C ARG A 28 6.58 12.23 -15.27
N ALA A 29 5.71 12.00 -14.29
CA ALA A 29 6.11 11.85 -12.89
C ALA A 29 7.09 10.68 -12.71
N TRP A 30 6.84 9.55 -13.36
CA TRP A 30 7.74 8.39 -13.35
C TRP A 30 9.08 8.66 -14.04
N ARG A 31 9.08 9.37 -15.17
CA ARG A 31 10.31 9.76 -15.86
C ARG A 31 11.19 10.68 -14.99
N GLU A 32 10.58 11.66 -14.33
CA GLU A 32 11.30 12.54 -13.40
C GLU A 32 11.83 11.77 -12.19
N ALA A 33 11.06 10.80 -11.66
CA ALA A 33 11.50 9.91 -10.60
C ALA A 33 12.69 9.03 -11.02
N ASP A 34 12.65 8.44 -12.22
CA ASP A 34 13.77 7.66 -12.79
C ASP A 34 15.04 8.52 -12.89
N ALA A 35 14.92 9.77 -13.39
CA ALA A 35 16.04 10.69 -13.50
C ALA A 35 16.63 11.05 -12.13
N ALA A 36 15.77 11.37 -11.15
CA ALA A 36 16.19 11.73 -9.79
C ALA A 36 16.94 10.59 -9.09
N MET A 37 16.45 9.36 -9.24
CA MET A 37 17.07 8.19 -8.59
C MET A 37 18.38 7.76 -9.26
N ARG A 38 18.58 8.05 -10.55
CA ARG A 38 19.88 7.85 -11.22
C ARG A 38 20.90 8.90 -10.78
N ALA A 39 20.47 10.13 -10.54
CA ALA A 39 21.36 11.23 -10.12
C ALA A 39 21.82 11.09 -8.66
N ASN A 40 20.97 10.53 -7.79
CA ASN A 40 21.25 10.43 -6.35
C ASN A 40 21.88 9.09 -5.96
N ARG A 41 23.01 9.12 -5.24
CA ARG A 41 23.51 7.94 -4.53
C ARG A 41 22.56 7.60 -3.39
N SER A 42 21.83 6.50 -3.52
CA SER A 42 20.83 6.05 -2.55
C SER A 42 20.85 4.54 -2.43
N ALA A 43 20.15 3.95 -1.45
CA ALA A 43 19.97 2.49 -1.42
C ALA A 43 19.36 1.97 -2.74
N PHE A 44 18.53 2.78 -3.41
CA PHE A 44 18.00 2.45 -4.73
C PHE A 44 19.07 2.40 -5.81
N SER A 45 20.14 3.21 -5.75
CA SER A 45 21.21 3.15 -6.78
C SER A 45 21.94 1.80 -6.80
N ILE A 46 21.88 1.03 -5.71
CA ILE A 46 22.40 -0.36 -5.65
C ILE A 46 21.40 -1.35 -6.26
N MET A 47 20.09 -1.15 -6.05
CA MET A 47 19.06 -2.07 -6.54
C MET A 47 18.65 -1.82 -7.99
N LEU A 48 18.70 -0.58 -8.47
CA LEU A 48 18.23 -0.17 -9.79
C LEU A 48 18.83 -0.91 -10.98
N PRO A 49 20.12 -1.33 -10.99
CA PRO A 49 20.66 -2.15 -12.07
C PRO A 49 19.86 -3.44 -12.33
N PHE A 50 19.32 -4.07 -11.27
CA PHE A 50 18.49 -5.28 -11.39
C PHE A 50 17.11 -5.01 -12.01
N PHE A 51 16.71 -3.74 -12.10
CA PHE A 51 15.44 -3.29 -12.69
C PHE A 51 15.65 -2.49 -13.97
N GLY A 52 16.80 -2.66 -14.64
CA GLY A 52 17.12 -1.94 -15.87
C GLY A 52 17.18 -0.43 -15.68
N PHE A 53 17.64 0.02 -14.50
CA PHE A 53 17.69 1.42 -14.10
C PHE A 53 16.35 2.16 -14.11
N SER A 54 15.24 1.43 -13.91
CA SER A 54 13.90 2.02 -13.77
C SER A 54 13.34 1.77 -12.37
N ILE A 55 13.09 2.86 -11.64
CA ILE A 55 12.45 2.83 -10.34
C ILE A 55 10.98 2.41 -10.46
N ARG A 56 10.32 2.77 -11.55
CA ARG A 56 8.96 2.28 -11.86
C ARG A 56 8.92 0.76 -11.93
N ARG A 57 9.91 0.12 -12.56
CA ARG A 57 10.03 -1.35 -12.59
C ARG A 57 10.31 -1.95 -11.22
N PHE A 58 11.10 -1.29 -10.38
CA PHE A 58 11.29 -1.67 -8.99
C PHE A 58 9.96 -1.67 -8.22
N TRP A 59 9.20 -0.58 -8.29
CA TRP A 59 7.92 -0.46 -7.60
C TRP A 59 6.89 -1.45 -8.13
N ARG A 60 6.86 -1.71 -9.45
CA ARG A 60 6.02 -2.78 -10.04
C ARG A 60 6.30 -4.14 -9.41
N TRP A 61 7.57 -4.44 -9.09
CA TRP A 61 7.94 -5.70 -8.45
C TRP A 61 7.61 -5.71 -6.95
N ALA A 62 7.89 -4.61 -6.24
CA ALA A 62 7.75 -4.52 -4.79
C ALA A 62 6.28 -4.40 -4.34
N CYS A 63 5.48 -3.60 -5.05
CA CYS A 63 4.08 -3.29 -4.73
C CYS A 63 3.06 -4.19 -5.43
N ARG A 64 3.50 -5.23 -6.15
CA ARG A 64 2.56 -6.17 -6.78
C ARG A 64 1.61 -6.75 -5.75
N THR A 65 0.31 -6.67 -5.99
CA THR A 65 -0.68 -7.20 -5.05
C THR A 65 -0.77 -8.72 -5.10
N ARG A 66 -0.44 -9.34 -6.23
CA ARG A 66 -0.43 -10.80 -6.38
C ARG A 66 0.61 -11.47 -5.46
N SER A 67 0.24 -12.62 -4.93
CA SER A 67 1.07 -13.45 -4.05
C SER A 67 1.12 -14.91 -4.54
N ARG A 68 1.70 -15.81 -3.73
CA ARG A 68 1.61 -17.27 -3.98
C ARG A 68 0.21 -17.80 -3.69
N ASP A 69 -0.45 -17.24 -2.68
CA ASP A 69 -1.77 -17.66 -2.21
C ASP A 69 -2.91 -17.00 -3.00
N ASN A 70 -2.67 -15.84 -3.63
CA ASN A 70 -3.65 -15.15 -4.48
C ASN A 70 -3.03 -14.72 -5.81
N ARG A 71 -3.58 -15.22 -6.92
CA ARG A 71 -3.13 -14.89 -8.29
C ARG A 71 -3.93 -13.77 -8.94
N VAL A 72 -5.06 -13.38 -8.35
CA VAL A 72 -5.90 -12.29 -8.82
C VAL A 72 -5.31 -10.95 -8.36
N PRO A 73 -5.04 -9.99 -9.26
CA PRO A 73 -4.66 -8.64 -8.86
C PRO A 73 -5.73 -8.00 -7.98
N ILE A 74 -5.30 -7.29 -6.94
CA ILE A 74 -6.18 -6.50 -6.08
C ILE A 74 -6.06 -5.05 -6.56
N ALA A 75 -7.15 -4.48 -7.07
CA ALA A 75 -7.14 -3.13 -7.61
C ALA A 75 -7.57 -2.07 -6.60
N GLY A 76 -8.21 -2.48 -5.50
CA GLY A 76 -8.62 -1.56 -4.46
C GLY A 76 -9.20 -2.25 -3.24
N TRP A 77 -9.50 -1.44 -2.23
CA TRP A 77 -10.20 -1.83 -1.02
C TRP A 77 -11.40 -0.92 -0.78
N HIS A 78 -12.42 -1.46 -0.15
CA HIS A 78 -13.45 -0.68 0.52
C HIS A 78 -13.50 -1.09 1.99
N ILE A 79 -13.37 -0.11 2.89
CA ILE A 79 -13.29 -0.33 4.33
C ILE A 79 -14.47 0.35 5.03
N GLU A 80 -15.27 -0.44 5.76
CA GLU A 80 -16.33 0.06 6.63
C GLU A 80 -15.95 -0.17 8.10
N PRO A 81 -16.06 0.85 8.98
CA PRO A 81 -15.86 0.69 10.41
C PRO A 81 -16.76 -0.39 11.02
N LEU A 82 -16.18 -1.23 11.87
CA LEU A 82 -16.90 -2.20 12.70
C LEU A 82 -16.45 -2.10 14.15
N VAL A 83 -17.26 -2.64 15.05
CA VAL A 83 -16.92 -2.84 16.46
C VAL A 83 -16.86 -4.33 16.73
N PHE A 84 -15.73 -4.79 17.27
CA PHE A 84 -15.51 -6.17 17.71
C PHE A 84 -15.42 -6.20 19.23
N GLY A 85 -16.55 -6.51 19.90
CA GLY A 85 -16.65 -6.41 21.35
C GLY A 85 -16.48 -4.96 21.80
N ASP A 86 -15.41 -4.67 22.55
CA ASP A 86 -15.05 -3.32 23.00
C ASP A 86 -13.89 -2.69 22.20
N GLN A 87 -13.50 -3.29 21.06
CA GLN A 87 -12.38 -2.85 20.22
C GLN A 87 -12.83 -2.47 18.82
N ASP A 88 -12.13 -1.51 18.21
CA ASP A 88 -12.31 -1.16 16.80
C ASP A 88 -11.89 -2.32 15.90
N GLY A 89 -12.65 -2.52 14.81
CA GLY A 89 -12.25 -3.33 13.66
C GLY A 89 -12.88 -2.78 12.40
N PHE A 90 -12.89 -3.58 11.32
CA PHE A 90 -13.47 -3.13 10.05
C PHE A 90 -13.91 -4.28 9.16
N ALA A 91 -14.93 -4.05 8.34
CA ALA A 91 -15.18 -4.86 7.16
C ALA A 91 -14.27 -4.38 6.05
N LEU A 92 -13.53 -5.30 5.42
CA LEU A 92 -12.70 -5.00 4.27
C LEU A 92 -13.18 -5.84 3.08
N SER A 93 -13.60 -5.14 2.03
CA SER A 93 -13.86 -5.72 0.72
C SER A 93 -12.64 -5.56 -0.18
N TRP A 94 -12.13 -6.69 -0.68
CA TRP A 94 -11.02 -6.77 -1.62
C TRP A 94 -11.57 -6.66 -3.04
N LEU A 95 -11.14 -5.68 -3.83
CA LEU A 95 -11.70 -5.40 -5.15
C LEU A 95 -10.76 -5.84 -6.27
N SER A 96 -11.32 -6.41 -7.34
CA SER A 96 -10.62 -6.72 -8.59
C SER A 96 -10.49 -5.48 -9.48
N THR A 97 -9.74 -5.61 -10.57
CA THR A 97 -9.59 -4.55 -11.60
C THR A 97 -10.91 -4.07 -12.18
N ASP A 98 -11.91 -4.94 -12.18
CA ASP A 98 -13.23 -4.68 -12.78
C ASP A 98 -14.24 -4.23 -11.71
N ALA A 99 -13.73 -3.71 -10.58
CA ALA A 99 -14.49 -3.30 -9.41
C ALA A 99 -15.39 -4.40 -8.82
N THR A 100 -15.10 -5.68 -9.09
CA THR A 100 -15.83 -6.81 -8.52
C THR A 100 -15.25 -7.15 -7.15
N VAL A 101 -16.10 -7.42 -6.18
CA VAL A 101 -15.67 -7.93 -4.87
C VAL A 101 -15.08 -9.33 -5.03
N ILE A 102 -13.80 -9.47 -4.72
CA ILE A 102 -13.08 -10.75 -4.66
C ILE A 102 -13.48 -11.50 -3.37
N ALA A 103 -13.48 -10.78 -2.25
CA ALA A 103 -13.88 -11.29 -0.94
C ALA A 103 -14.19 -10.12 0.00
N THR A 104 -15.03 -10.37 1.00
CA THR A 104 -15.27 -9.44 2.11
C THR A 104 -15.14 -10.21 3.41
N PHE A 105 -14.37 -9.66 4.35
CA PHE A 105 -14.25 -10.20 5.71
C PHE A 105 -14.27 -9.08 6.74
N ALA A 106 -14.74 -9.41 7.93
CA ALA A 106 -14.61 -8.56 9.09
C ALA A 106 -13.26 -8.85 9.78
N TYR A 107 -12.45 -7.83 9.99
CA TYR A 107 -11.12 -7.92 10.58
C TYR A 107 -11.09 -7.31 11.98
N HIS A 108 -10.48 -8.02 12.91
CA HIS A 108 -10.14 -7.52 14.24
C HIS A 108 -8.62 -7.49 14.41
N LEU A 109 -8.15 -6.57 15.24
CA LEU A 109 -6.75 -6.49 15.62
C LEU A 109 -6.39 -7.67 16.52
N ASP A 110 -5.38 -8.45 16.13
CA ASP A 110 -4.86 -9.58 16.90
C ASP A 110 -3.68 -9.13 17.77
N HIS A 111 -2.66 -8.54 17.14
CA HIS A 111 -1.50 -7.99 17.83
C HIS A 111 -0.75 -6.97 16.96
N MET A 112 0.31 -6.37 17.51
CA MET A 112 1.17 -5.41 16.81
C MET A 112 2.60 -5.92 16.67
N LEU A 113 3.25 -5.51 15.59
CA LEU A 113 4.69 -5.67 15.36
C LEU A 113 5.38 -4.33 15.60
N ALA A 114 6.39 -4.29 16.46
CA ALA A 114 7.14 -3.06 16.71
C ALA A 114 7.96 -2.60 15.49
N LYS A 115 8.41 -3.56 14.64
CA LYS A 115 9.24 -3.31 13.46
C LYS A 115 8.82 -4.19 12.27
N GLY A 116 7.81 -3.75 11.54
CA GLY A 116 7.27 -4.40 10.35
C GLY A 116 7.75 -3.75 9.05
N LEU A 117 6.79 -3.29 8.25
CA LEU A 117 6.99 -2.71 6.91
C LEU A 117 7.79 -1.42 7.02
N GLU A 118 8.83 -1.28 6.19
CA GLU A 118 9.81 -0.18 6.27
C GLU A 118 10.48 -0.01 7.65
N GLY A 119 10.38 -1.00 8.54
CA GLY A 119 10.84 -0.88 9.93
C GLY A 119 9.91 -0.08 10.85
N LYS A 120 8.73 0.32 10.39
CA LYS A 120 7.69 1.01 11.17
C LYS A 120 6.82 0.00 11.95
N PRO A 121 6.08 0.44 12.97
CA PRO A 121 5.06 -0.39 13.60
C PRO A 121 4.02 -0.87 12.58
N CYS A 122 3.53 -2.10 12.74
CA CYS A 122 2.45 -2.66 11.93
C CYS A 122 1.42 -3.35 12.82
N TYR A 123 0.18 -3.35 12.36
CA TYR A 123 -0.91 -4.11 12.92
C TYR A 123 -0.99 -5.47 12.23
N VAL A 124 -1.33 -6.51 12.99
CA VAL A 124 -1.68 -7.83 12.49
C VAL A 124 -3.16 -8.03 12.76
N PHE A 125 -3.94 -8.09 11.69
CA PHE A 125 -5.37 -8.32 11.72
C PHE A 125 -5.71 -9.76 11.31
N ARG A 126 -6.78 -10.29 11.89
CA ARG A 126 -7.36 -11.57 11.50
C ARG A 126 -8.78 -11.37 10.98
N ALA A 127 -9.04 -11.99 9.83
CA ALA A 127 -10.39 -12.11 9.31
C ALA A 127 -11.19 -13.09 10.17
N ASP A 128 -12.36 -12.65 10.62
CA ASP A 128 -13.34 -13.50 11.28
C ASP A 128 -13.99 -14.45 10.26
N ALA A 129 -14.23 -15.69 10.68
CA ALA A 129 -14.85 -16.77 9.90
C ALA A 129 -14.28 -17.03 8.48
N ALA A 130 -13.08 -16.53 8.16
CA ALA A 130 -12.46 -16.81 6.87
C ALA A 130 -12.06 -18.30 6.74
N PRO A 131 -12.27 -18.94 5.58
CA PRO A 131 -11.79 -20.29 5.31
C PRO A 131 -10.30 -20.45 5.63
N ALA A 132 -9.89 -21.63 6.09
CA ALA A 132 -8.52 -21.85 6.57
C ALA A 132 -7.45 -21.61 5.50
N ASP A 133 -7.80 -21.83 4.24
CA ASP A 133 -6.97 -21.65 3.04
C ASP A 133 -7.20 -20.29 2.34
N SER A 134 -8.12 -19.46 2.83
CA SER A 134 -8.39 -18.13 2.26
C SER A 134 -7.11 -17.28 2.28
N PRO A 135 -6.65 -16.73 1.15
CA PRO A 135 -5.44 -15.90 1.12
C PRO A 135 -5.58 -14.62 1.95
N PHE A 136 -6.80 -14.20 2.26
CA PHE A 136 -7.10 -12.95 2.95
C PHE A 136 -7.22 -13.13 4.48
N ARG A 137 -6.95 -14.32 5.02
CA ARG A 137 -7.20 -14.62 6.43
C ARG A 137 -6.37 -13.77 7.41
N VAL A 138 -5.13 -13.45 7.06
CA VAL A 138 -4.22 -12.62 7.87
C VAL A 138 -3.81 -11.41 7.04
N LEU A 139 -3.92 -10.22 7.64
CA LEU A 139 -3.50 -8.95 7.06
C LEU A 139 -2.49 -8.28 7.99
N VAL A 140 -1.30 -7.97 7.49
CA VAL A 140 -0.32 -7.13 8.18
C VAL A 140 -0.26 -5.80 7.47
N SER A 141 -0.43 -4.69 8.18
CA SER A 141 -0.37 -3.37 7.56
C SER A 141 0.21 -2.33 8.50
N MET A 142 0.93 -1.36 7.95
CA MET A 142 1.23 -0.12 8.67
C MET A 142 -0.02 0.75 8.75
N ASP A 143 0.00 1.74 9.65
CA ASP A 143 -1.03 2.79 9.66
C ASP A 143 -1.01 3.59 8.34
N PRO A 144 -2.18 4.03 7.85
CA PRO A 144 -2.27 5.01 6.79
C PRO A 144 -1.49 6.26 7.16
N MET A 145 -0.72 6.77 6.20
CA MET A 145 -0.03 8.04 6.36
C MET A 145 0.15 8.75 5.01
N PRO A 146 0.16 10.10 4.99
CA PRO A 146 -0.27 10.96 6.11
C PRO A 146 -1.75 10.75 6.45
N GLU A 147 -2.23 11.39 7.53
CA GLU A 147 -3.66 11.42 7.85
C GLU A 147 -4.47 11.93 6.65
N ARG A 148 -5.69 11.44 6.45
CA ARG A 148 -6.51 11.78 5.28
C ARG A 148 -6.77 13.28 5.19
N ALA A 149 -6.96 13.94 6.33
CA ALA A 149 -7.16 15.39 6.41
C ALA A 149 -6.00 16.20 5.81
N ALA A 150 -4.77 15.66 5.80
CA ALA A 150 -3.61 16.35 5.25
C ALA A 150 -3.77 16.69 3.76
N LEU A 151 -4.57 15.92 3.01
CA LEU A 151 -4.82 16.19 1.59
C LEU A 151 -5.52 17.54 1.38
N ALA A 152 -6.45 17.92 2.27
CA ALA A 152 -7.19 19.18 2.18
C ALA A 152 -6.26 20.41 2.35
N ASP A 153 -5.16 20.24 3.07
CA ASP A 153 -4.14 21.28 3.31
C ASP A 153 -3.02 21.27 2.25
N GLY A 154 -3.23 20.59 1.12
CA GLY A 154 -2.24 20.45 0.05
C GLY A 154 -1.16 19.41 0.32
N GLY A 155 -1.36 18.54 1.32
CA GLY A 155 -0.53 17.39 1.61
C GLY A 155 -0.71 16.24 0.61
N LEU A 156 -0.04 15.13 0.89
CA LEU A 156 -0.13 13.93 0.04
C LEU A 156 -1.40 13.14 0.36
N ALA A 157 -1.93 12.45 -0.65
CA ALA A 157 -2.97 11.45 -0.42
C ALA A 157 -2.43 10.34 0.51
N SER A 158 -3.27 9.96 1.47
CA SER A 158 -2.95 8.91 2.44
C SER A 158 -2.65 7.60 1.73
N HIS A 159 -1.70 6.82 2.26
CA HIS A 159 -1.36 5.51 1.72
C HIS A 159 -0.87 4.59 2.84
N LEU A 160 -0.91 3.29 2.58
CA LEU A 160 -0.43 2.27 3.49
C LEU A 160 0.25 1.15 2.70
N HIS A 161 1.19 0.49 3.36
CA HIS A 161 1.77 -0.76 2.92
C HIS A 161 1.14 -1.92 3.66
N PHE A 162 0.93 -3.04 2.98
CA PHE A 162 0.36 -4.24 3.57
C PHE A 162 0.98 -5.53 3.03
N GLN A 163 0.77 -6.62 3.75
CA GLN A 163 0.97 -8.00 3.32
C GLN A 163 -0.20 -8.86 3.77
N TYR A 164 -0.50 -9.92 3.03
CA TYR A 164 -1.63 -10.79 3.34
C TYR A 164 -1.31 -12.23 2.96
N ALA A 165 -1.86 -13.18 3.72
CA ALA A 165 -1.72 -14.61 3.45
C ALA A 165 -2.79 -15.41 4.20
N SER A 166 -2.88 -16.71 3.88
CA SER A 166 -3.80 -17.61 4.59
C SER A 166 -3.39 -17.92 6.03
N SER A 167 -2.15 -17.63 6.41
CA SER A 167 -1.65 -17.86 7.76
C SER A 167 -0.50 -16.92 8.10
N GLU A 168 -0.33 -16.65 9.38
CA GLU A 168 0.69 -15.73 9.88
C GLU A 168 2.11 -16.25 9.64
N ASP A 169 2.32 -17.56 9.73
CA ASP A 169 3.63 -18.19 9.51
C ASP A 169 4.14 -17.99 8.08
N LYS A 170 3.26 -17.68 7.11
CA LYS A 170 3.65 -17.31 5.74
C LYS A 170 4.14 -15.87 5.64
N LEU A 171 3.69 -14.98 6.53
CA LEU A 171 4.09 -13.58 6.56
C LEU A 171 5.23 -13.33 7.53
N LEU A 172 5.24 -14.02 8.67
CA LEU A 172 6.13 -13.78 9.79
C LEU A 172 7.04 -14.96 10.09
N LYS A 173 8.22 -14.64 10.60
CA LYS A 173 9.19 -15.58 11.18
C LYS A 173 9.31 -15.27 12.68
N GLY A 174 9.08 -16.27 13.52
CA GLY A 174 9.02 -16.12 14.97
C GLY A 174 7.59 -15.88 15.46
N THR A 175 7.44 -15.57 16.74
CA THR A 175 6.15 -15.37 17.42
C THR A 175 6.22 -14.18 18.38
N GLY A 176 5.08 -13.55 18.64
CA GLY A 176 4.98 -12.41 19.56
C GLY A 176 5.77 -11.19 19.10
N GLU A 177 6.20 -10.35 20.04
CA GLU A 177 6.86 -9.05 19.75
C GLU A 177 8.18 -9.17 18.96
N GLN A 178 8.81 -10.35 18.95
CA GLN A 178 10.06 -10.62 18.24
C GLN A 178 9.85 -11.13 16.81
N ALA A 179 8.60 -11.32 16.39
CA ALA A 179 8.26 -11.75 15.04
C ALA A 179 8.74 -10.72 14.00
N LYS A 180 9.20 -11.23 12.85
CA LYS A 180 9.73 -10.41 11.75
C LYS A 180 9.08 -10.80 10.44
N LEU A 181 8.85 -9.82 9.57
CA LEU A 181 8.40 -10.08 8.20
C LEU A 181 9.37 -11.01 7.46
N ARG A 182 8.85 -12.05 6.82
CA ARG A 182 9.62 -12.97 5.98
C ARG A 182 10.09 -12.30 4.70
N ASN A 183 9.26 -11.45 4.12
CA ASN A 183 9.60 -10.72 2.90
C ASN A 183 9.51 -9.22 3.16
N ARG A 184 10.64 -8.59 3.48
CA ARG A 184 10.70 -7.15 3.76
C ARG A 184 10.56 -6.27 2.52
N MET A 185 10.66 -6.86 1.33
CA MET A 185 10.67 -6.15 0.04
C MET A 185 9.37 -6.34 -0.76
N TRP A 186 8.41 -7.08 -0.22
CA TRP A 186 7.06 -7.18 -0.76
C TRP A 186 6.13 -6.36 0.13
N TYR A 187 5.74 -5.20 -0.36
CA TYR A 187 4.84 -4.28 0.33
C TYR A 187 3.85 -3.73 -0.70
N PRO A 188 2.86 -4.53 -1.11
CA PRO A 188 1.64 -4.03 -1.73
C PRO A 188 1.21 -2.71 -1.09
N THR A 189 0.82 -1.75 -1.91
CA THR A 189 0.49 -0.39 -1.44
C THR A 189 -0.91 -0.04 -1.89
N MET A 190 -1.70 0.46 -0.95
CA MET A 190 -2.96 1.13 -1.22
C MET A 190 -2.79 2.63 -1.02
N CYS A 191 -3.38 3.42 -1.90
CA CYS A 191 -3.51 4.86 -1.80
C CYS A 191 -4.98 5.21 -1.61
N SER A 192 -5.28 6.26 -0.84
CA SER A 192 -6.65 6.78 -0.72
C SER A 192 -7.20 7.02 -2.11
N ALA A 193 -8.46 6.63 -2.34
CA ALA A 193 -9.16 6.95 -3.57
C ALA A 193 -9.55 8.45 -3.62
N GLU A 194 -9.37 9.18 -2.52
CA GLU A 194 -9.51 10.64 -2.49
C GLU A 194 -8.34 11.32 -3.20
N GLY A 195 -8.66 12.40 -3.91
CA GLY A 195 -7.70 13.18 -4.66
C GLY A 195 -7.83 12.97 -6.17
N ASP A 196 -7.33 13.96 -6.90
CA ASP A 196 -7.35 13.99 -8.35
C ASP A 196 -6.06 13.39 -8.94
N LEU A 197 -5.90 13.52 -10.25
CA LEU A 197 -4.70 13.09 -10.96
C LEU A 197 -3.43 13.78 -10.43
N LEU A 198 -3.52 15.04 -10.00
CA LEU A 198 -2.39 15.77 -9.42
C LEU A 198 -1.94 15.13 -8.11
N ALA A 199 -2.87 14.79 -7.22
CA ALA A 199 -2.58 14.07 -5.99
C ALA A 199 -1.89 12.72 -6.26
N GLN A 200 -2.36 11.97 -7.27
CA GLN A 200 -1.75 10.71 -7.69
C GLN A 200 -0.32 10.89 -8.22
N CYS A 201 -0.09 11.88 -9.07
CA CYS A 201 1.27 12.23 -9.52
C CYS A 201 2.16 12.60 -8.33
N ASN A 202 1.64 13.37 -7.37
CA ASN A 202 2.40 13.83 -6.21
C ASN A 202 2.79 12.71 -5.25
N ILE A 203 2.00 11.62 -5.13
CA ILE A 203 2.45 10.40 -4.45
C ILE A 203 3.71 9.85 -5.11
N VAL A 204 3.69 9.65 -6.44
CA VAL A 204 4.86 9.14 -7.18
C VAL A 204 6.07 10.04 -6.96
N ARG A 205 5.90 11.35 -7.00
CA ARG A 205 6.99 12.32 -6.80
C ARG A 205 7.56 12.26 -5.38
N ALA A 206 6.71 12.21 -4.36
CA ALA A 206 7.11 12.20 -2.97
C ALA A 206 7.94 10.98 -2.59
N LEU A 207 7.58 9.78 -3.10
CA LEU A 207 8.35 8.55 -2.91
C LEU A 207 9.81 8.67 -3.38
N HIS A 208 10.08 9.59 -4.31
CA HIS A 208 11.40 9.82 -4.90
C HIS A 208 12.03 11.14 -4.45
N LYS A 209 11.50 11.75 -3.36
CA LYS A 209 11.98 13.02 -2.79
C LYS A 209 11.94 14.18 -3.79
N LEU A 210 11.04 14.12 -4.77
CA LEU A 210 10.78 15.23 -5.67
C LEU A 210 9.75 16.18 -5.05
N PRO A 211 9.87 17.50 -5.26
CA PRO A 211 8.86 18.47 -4.82
C PRO A 211 7.50 18.15 -5.46
N ALA A 212 6.42 18.29 -4.71
CA ALA A 212 5.08 18.19 -5.25
C ALA A 212 4.85 19.25 -6.35
N TRP A 213 4.09 18.89 -7.37
CA TRP A 213 3.59 19.85 -8.34
C TRP A 213 2.43 20.64 -7.72
N PRO A 214 2.42 21.98 -7.89
CA PRO A 214 1.31 22.82 -7.44
C PRO A 214 0.08 22.73 -8.37
N SER A 215 0.30 22.32 -9.62
CA SER A 215 -0.71 22.08 -10.64
C SER A 215 -0.18 21.05 -11.64
N LEU A 216 -1.06 20.42 -12.43
CA LEU A 216 -0.62 19.55 -13.52
C LEU A 216 0.25 20.36 -14.51
N PRO A 217 1.50 19.94 -14.76
CA PRO A 217 2.43 20.74 -15.55
C PRO A 217 2.15 20.57 -17.04
N ASP A 218 2.40 21.61 -17.84
CA ASP A 218 2.22 21.53 -19.29
C ASP A 218 3.01 20.35 -19.88
N LEU A 219 2.30 19.45 -20.55
CA LEU A 219 2.88 18.36 -21.31
C LEU A 219 3.45 18.97 -22.59
N ALA A 220 4.73 19.33 -22.56
CA ALA A 220 5.42 19.74 -23.78
C ALA A 220 5.23 18.64 -24.85
N SER A 221 4.72 19.04 -26.02
CA SER A 221 4.49 18.21 -27.20
C SER A 221 5.75 17.54 -27.71
#